data_AF-A0A7S3FLF2-F1
#
_entry.id   AF-A0A7S3FLF2-F1
#
_cell.length_a   1.000
_cell.length_b   1.000
_cell.length_c   1.000
_cell.angle_alpha   90.00
_cell.angle_beta   90.00
_cell.angle_gamma   90.00
#
_symmetry.space_group_name_H-M   'P 1'
#
loop_
_entity.id
_entity.type
_entity.pdbx_description
1 polymer ?
#
loop_
_entity_poly.entity_id
_entity_poly.type
_entity_poly.pdbx_seq_one_letter_code
_entity_poly.pdbx_strand_id
1 'polypeptide(L)'
;MSGGTNPTGVTLIDGSELVKRVIPSDNSCLFNSVGRVMMDRDRDLRRVVANAVASDPTTYNEVFLEKSNKEYCEWILDKQRWGGAIELSILAKFYKTEIVAFDIQTKRKDAYGSGEGFAQTAMIIYDGLHYDALALSAFPGAPEEVDVTLFEIGSRQADLALGA
;
A
#
# COMPACT_ATOMS: atom_id res chain seq x y z
N MET A 1 -28.82 19.45 -8.76
CA MET A 1 -28.22 18.26 -8.12
C MET A 1 -26.72 18.47 -8.05
N SER A 2 -26.24 19.08 -6.97
CA SER A 2 -24.81 19.30 -6.74
C SER A 2 -24.18 17.97 -6.38
N GLY A 3 -23.41 17.40 -7.30
CA GLY A 3 -22.51 16.28 -7.01
C GLY A 3 -21.49 16.76 -5.98
N GLY A 4 -21.73 16.45 -4.70
CA GLY A 4 -20.75 16.67 -3.66
C GLY A 4 -19.54 15.82 -3.99
N THR A 5 -18.44 16.45 -4.39
CA THR A 5 -17.14 15.80 -4.38
C THR A 5 -16.86 15.45 -2.92
N ASN A 6 -16.98 14.18 -2.56
CA ASN A 6 -16.46 13.72 -1.27
C ASN A 6 -15.01 14.22 -1.16
N PRO A 7 -14.62 14.81 -0.03
CA PRO A 7 -13.27 15.31 0.13
C PRO A 7 -12.30 14.15 -0.12
N THR A 8 -11.37 14.35 -1.06
CA THR A 8 -10.32 13.39 -1.39
C THR A 8 -9.18 13.43 -0.38
N GLY A 9 -9.32 14.18 0.71
CA GLY A 9 -8.34 14.29 1.78
C GLY A 9 -8.90 14.89 3.06
N VAL A 10 -8.08 14.89 4.10
CA VAL A 10 -8.37 15.42 5.43
C VAL A 10 -7.27 16.39 5.82
N THR A 11 -7.63 17.65 6.06
CA THR A 11 -6.68 18.66 6.57
C THR A 11 -6.27 18.32 8.00
N LEU A 12 -4.97 18.26 8.23
CA LEU A 12 -4.36 17.98 9.52
C LEU A 12 -4.10 19.27 10.30
N ILE A 13 -3.80 19.13 11.59
CA ILE A 13 -3.66 20.27 12.52
C ILE A 13 -2.52 21.24 12.16
N ASP A 14 -1.53 20.79 11.41
CA ASP A 14 -0.40 21.61 10.95
C ASP A 14 -0.67 22.29 9.59
N GLY A 15 -1.87 22.15 9.03
CA GLY A 15 -2.28 22.74 7.75
C GLY A 15 -1.95 21.87 6.53
N SER A 16 -1.24 20.75 6.70
CA SER A 16 -1.07 19.74 5.65
C SER A 16 -2.36 18.96 5.42
N GLU A 17 -2.42 18.14 4.37
CA GLU A 17 -3.60 17.35 4.03
C GLU A 17 -3.21 15.89 3.76
N LEU A 18 -3.80 14.95 4.48
CA LEU A 18 -3.71 13.53 4.13
C LEU A 18 -4.68 13.26 2.98
N VAL A 19 -4.15 12.97 1.81
CA VAL A 19 -4.92 12.85 0.56
C VAL A 19 -4.89 11.44 0.00
N LYS A 20 -6.03 11.02 -0.54
CA LYS A 20 -6.18 9.82 -1.35
C LYS A 20 -5.80 10.14 -2.80
N ARG A 21 -4.76 9.50 -3.30
CA ARG A 21 -4.34 9.58 -4.70
C ARG A 21 -4.93 8.41 -5.47
N VAL A 22 -5.85 8.73 -6.38
CA VAL A 22 -6.64 7.74 -7.12
C VAL A 22 -5.75 6.90 -8.02
N ILE A 23 -5.89 5.58 -7.93
CA ILE A 23 -5.19 4.59 -8.75
C ILE A 23 -6.16 4.03 -9.81
N PRO A 24 -5.70 3.77 -11.05
CA PRO A 24 -6.55 3.14 -12.05
C PRO A 24 -7.09 1.77 -11.58
N SER A 25 -8.36 1.52 -11.84
CA SER A 25 -9.02 0.26 -11.50
C SER A 25 -8.73 -0.84 -12.54
N ASP A 26 -7.50 -1.34 -12.57
CA ASP A 26 -6.96 -2.24 -13.61
C ASP A 26 -6.54 -3.63 -13.10
N ASN A 27 -7.20 -4.17 -12.07
CA ASN A 27 -6.85 -5.41 -11.37
C ASN A 27 -5.43 -5.44 -10.75
N SER A 28 -4.67 -4.35 -10.90
CA SER A 28 -3.32 -4.16 -10.36
C SER A 28 -3.23 -3.00 -9.37
N CYS A 29 -4.39 -2.50 -8.89
CA CYS A 29 -4.49 -1.35 -8.00
C CYS A 29 -3.61 -1.46 -6.74
N LEU A 30 -3.47 -2.65 -6.14
CA LEU A 30 -2.56 -2.86 -5.01
C LEU A 30 -1.10 -2.58 -5.40
N PHE A 31 -0.63 -3.18 -6.50
CA PHE A 31 0.74 -3.01 -6.98
C PHE A 31 1.00 -1.56 -7.40
N ASN A 32 0.05 -0.94 -8.09
CA ASN A 32 0.16 0.46 -8.51
C ASN A 32 0.15 1.41 -7.30
N SER A 33 -0.64 1.13 -6.27
CA SER A 33 -0.66 1.88 -5.01
C SER A 33 0.68 1.78 -4.30
N VAL A 34 1.20 0.55 -4.13
CA VAL A 34 2.50 0.31 -3.48
C VAL A 34 3.63 0.96 -4.28
N GLY A 35 3.68 0.75 -5.60
CA GLY A 35 4.67 1.39 -6.47
C GLY A 35 4.61 2.91 -6.41
N ARG A 36 3.41 3.49 -6.26
CA ARG A 36 3.26 4.94 -6.06
C ARG A 36 3.85 5.40 -4.74
N VAL A 37 3.49 4.78 -3.61
CA VAL A 37 3.96 5.25 -2.29
C VAL A 37 5.44 4.98 -2.04
N MET A 38 6.00 3.95 -2.68
CA MET A 38 7.43 3.64 -2.65
C MET A 38 8.25 4.45 -3.67
N MET A 39 7.60 5.32 -4.47
CA MET A 39 8.23 6.08 -5.56
C MET A 39 8.93 5.18 -6.61
N ASP A 40 8.39 3.97 -6.84
CA ASP A 40 8.96 2.91 -7.67
C ASP A 40 7.92 2.34 -8.65
N ARG A 41 7.28 3.24 -9.40
CA ARG A 41 6.12 2.93 -10.27
C ARG A 41 6.46 2.04 -11.47
N ASP A 42 7.72 2.04 -11.89
CA ASP A 42 8.17 1.29 -13.07
C ASP A 42 8.54 -0.17 -12.74
N ARG A 43 8.60 -0.55 -11.46
CA ARG A 43 8.95 -1.91 -11.04
C ARG A 43 7.80 -2.88 -11.25
N ASP A 44 8.12 -4.05 -11.80
CA ASP A 44 7.21 -5.20 -11.84
C ASP A 44 7.10 -5.85 -10.45
N LEU A 45 6.21 -5.32 -9.62
CA LEU A 45 5.99 -5.82 -8.25
C LEU A 45 5.38 -7.22 -8.20
N ARG A 46 4.65 -7.64 -9.24
CA ARG A 46 4.17 -9.04 -9.33
C ARG A 46 5.34 -9.99 -9.46
N ARG A 47 6.36 -9.63 -10.26
CA ARG A 47 7.60 -10.40 -10.35
C ARG A 47 8.36 -10.46 -9.04
N VAL A 48 8.42 -9.35 -8.30
CA VAL A 48 9.03 -9.32 -6.96
C VAL A 48 8.36 -10.34 -6.04
N VAL A 49 7.03 -10.33 -6.00
CA VAL A 49 6.25 -11.27 -5.19
C VAL A 49 6.47 -12.72 -5.63
N ALA A 50 6.33 -13.01 -6.93
CA ALA A 50 6.55 -14.36 -7.46
C ALA A 50 7.95 -14.90 -7.12
N ASN A 51 8.99 -14.06 -7.25
CA ASN A 51 10.36 -14.45 -6.93
C ASN A 51 10.53 -14.73 -5.43
N ALA A 52 9.95 -13.92 -4.56
CA ALA A 52 9.99 -14.13 -3.11
C ALA A 52 9.28 -15.43 -2.71
N VAL A 53 8.09 -15.68 -3.25
CA VAL A 53 7.33 -16.93 -3.04
C VAL A 53 8.14 -18.14 -3.49
N ALA A 54 8.72 -18.10 -4.70
CA ALA A 54 9.52 -19.19 -5.24
C ALA A 54 10.81 -19.45 -4.43
N SER A 55 11.37 -18.41 -3.80
CA SER A 55 12.62 -18.52 -3.04
C SER A 55 12.47 -19.15 -1.66
N ASP A 56 11.26 -19.19 -1.10
CA ASP A 56 10.98 -19.75 0.22
C ASP A 56 9.71 -20.64 0.20
N PRO A 57 9.79 -21.83 -0.43
CA PRO A 57 8.66 -22.76 -0.50
C PRO A 57 8.32 -23.39 0.86
N THR A 58 9.18 -23.24 1.87
CA THR A 58 8.88 -23.71 3.24
C THR A 58 7.87 -22.80 3.90
N THR A 59 8.08 -21.48 3.86
CA THR A 59 7.10 -20.49 4.35
C THR A 59 5.88 -20.46 3.43
N TYR A 60 6.09 -20.28 2.13
CA TYR A 60 5.03 -20.16 1.12
C TYR A 60 4.66 -21.54 0.57
N ASN A 61 4.19 -22.40 1.45
CA ASN A 61 3.73 -23.74 1.14
C ASN A 61 2.22 -23.77 0.77
N GLU A 62 1.72 -24.94 0.39
CA GLU A 62 0.34 -25.11 -0.08
C GLU A 62 -0.74 -24.75 0.95
N VAL A 63 -0.45 -24.93 2.24
CA VAL A 63 -1.37 -24.54 3.32
C VAL A 63 -1.44 -23.02 3.43
N PHE A 64 -0.30 -22.33 3.31
CA PHE A 64 -0.23 -20.88 3.40
C PHE A 64 -0.85 -20.18 2.18
N LEU A 65 -0.61 -20.72 0.98
CA LEU A 65 -1.01 -20.10 -0.29
C LEU A 65 -2.38 -20.58 -0.82
N GLU A 66 -2.95 -21.64 -0.21
CA GLU A 66 -4.15 -22.35 -0.70
C GLU A 66 -4.01 -22.86 -2.15
N LYS A 67 -2.77 -23.01 -2.62
CA LYS A 67 -2.32 -23.45 -3.95
C LYS A 67 -0.90 -23.97 -3.83
N SER A 68 -0.45 -24.80 -4.77
CA SER A 68 0.99 -25.12 -4.80
C SER A 68 1.82 -23.85 -5.01
N ASN A 69 3.04 -23.82 -4.45
CA ASN A 69 3.96 -22.68 -4.59
C ASN A 69 4.15 -22.25 -6.05
N LYS A 70 4.30 -23.24 -6.95
CA LYS A 70 4.44 -23.02 -8.39
C LYS A 70 3.18 -22.40 -9.00
N GLU A 71 2.00 -22.95 -8.73
CA GLU A 71 0.74 -22.40 -9.25
C GLU A 71 0.50 -20.98 -8.74
N TYR A 72 0.87 -20.68 -7.50
CA TYR A 72 0.77 -19.32 -6.97
C TYR A 72 1.67 -18.34 -7.71
N CYS A 73 2.92 -18.72 -7.99
CA CYS A 73 3.84 -17.89 -8.77
C CYS A 73 3.31 -17.59 -10.17
N GLU A 74 2.72 -18.58 -10.84
CA GLU A 74 2.08 -18.39 -12.15
C GLU A 74 0.83 -17.51 -12.04
N TRP A 75 0.02 -17.73 -10.98
CA TRP A 75 -1.20 -16.97 -10.71
C TRP A 75 -0.93 -15.48 -10.45
N ILE A 76 0.04 -15.14 -9.60
CA ILE A 76 0.28 -13.73 -9.23
C ILE A 76 0.85 -12.89 -10.38
N LEU A 77 1.51 -13.53 -11.35
CA LEU A 77 2.03 -12.89 -12.56
C LEU A 77 0.93 -12.50 -13.56
N ASP A 78 -0.26 -13.09 -13.47
CA ASP A 78 -1.41 -12.70 -14.29
C ASP A 78 -1.98 -11.35 -13.81
N LYS A 79 -1.96 -10.35 -14.70
CA LYS A 79 -2.43 -8.98 -14.43
C LYS A 79 -3.91 -8.89 -14.06
N GLN A 80 -4.70 -9.93 -14.35
CA GLN A 80 -6.11 -9.99 -13.96
C GLN A 80 -6.32 -10.44 -12.50
N ARG A 81 -5.27 -10.95 -11.83
CA ARG A 81 -5.35 -11.42 -10.45
C ARG A 81 -5.05 -10.31 -9.47
N TRP A 82 -5.85 -10.24 -8.42
CA TRP A 82 -5.69 -9.22 -7.38
C TRP A 82 -4.64 -9.70 -6.36
N GLY A 83 -3.83 -8.76 -5.88
CA GLY A 83 -3.04 -9.00 -4.69
C GLY A 83 -3.86 -8.79 -3.41
N GLY A 84 -3.27 -9.13 -2.28
CA GLY A 84 -3.81 -8.81 -0.96
C GLY A 84 -2.74 -8.85 0.14
N ALA A 85 -3.10 -9.43 1.28
CA ALA A 85 -2.26 -9.45 2.48
C ALA A 85 -0.89 -10.13 2.26
N ILE A 86 -0.84 -11.21 1.48
CA ILE A 86 0.41 -11.93 1.16
C ILE A 86 1.36 -11.00 0.42
N GLU A 87 0.90 -10.37 -0.67
CA GLU A 87 1.67 -9.41 -1.46
C GLU A 87 2.17 -8.25 -0.60
N LEU A 88 1.30 -7.65 0.23
CA LEU A 88 1.68 -6.53 1.11
C LEU A 88 2.77 -6.93 2.10
N SER A 89 2.67 -8.12 2.70
CA SER A 89 3.68 -8.62 3.64
C SER A 89 5.05 -8.82 2.97
N ILE A 90 5.06 -9.31 1.73
CA ILE A 90 6.27 -9.52 0.94
C ILE A 90 6.85 -8.17 0.53
N LEU A 91 6.02 -7.26 0.01
CA LEU A 91 6.47 -5.96 -0.47
C LEU A 91 7.01 -5.09 0.67
N ALA A 92 6.40 -5.14 1.86
CA ALA A 92 6.93 -4.48 3.06
C ALA A 92 8.37 -4.94 3.37
N LYS A 93 8.61 -6.27 3.34
CA LYS A 93 9.95 -6.84 3.53
C LYS A 93 10.94 -6.50 2.42
N PHE A 94 10.47 -6.52 1.17
CA PHE A 94 11.29 -6.19 0.00
C PHE A 94 11.81 -4.75 0.07
N TYR A 95 10.94 -3.79 0.42
CA TYR A 95 11.30 -2.38 0.56
C TYR A 95 11.95 -2.04 1.91
N LYS A 96 11.87 -2.93 2.91
CA LYS A 96 12.23 -2.68 4.31
C LYS A 96 11.49 -1.46 4.88
N THR A 97 10.21 -1.40 4.57
CA THR A 97 9.30 -0.30 4.90
C THR A 97 7.98 -0.91 5.37
N GLU A 98 7.47 -0.45 6.51
CA GLU A 98 6.14 -0.84 6.97
C GLU A 98 5.10 -0.33 5.98
N ILE A 99 4.12 -1.16 5.64
CA ILE A 99 2.97 -0.74 4.81
C ILE A 99 1.73 -0.80 5.67
N VAL A 100 1.10 0.34 5.90
CA VAL A 100 -0.17 0.46 6.63
C VAL A 100 -1.31 0.53 5.63
N ALA A 101 -2.17 -0.50 5.64
CA ALA A 101 -3.40 -0.52 4.87
C ALA A 101 -4.58 -0.12 5.75
N PHE A 102 -5.26 0.97 5.39
CA PHE A 102 -6.51 1.39 6.03
C PHE A 102 -7.70 0.74 5.30
N ASP A 103 -8.33 -0.25 5.95
CA ASP A 103 -9.59 -0.82 5.47
C ASP A 103 -10.75 0.03 5.99
N ILE A 104 -11.35 0.82 5.11
CA ILE A 104 -12.44 1.72 5.50
C ILE A 104 -13.78 1.02 5.67
N GLN A 105 -13.95 -0.19 5.14
CA GLN A 105 -15.19 -0.96 5.37
C GLN A 105 -15.22 -1.48 6.81
N THR A 106 -14.08 -2.04 7.25
CA THR A 106 -13.98 -2.66 8.59
C THR A 106 -13.40 -1.71 9.65
N LYS A 107 -12.96 -0.52 9.24
CA LYS A 107 -12.27 0.48 10.09
C LYS A 107 -11.01 -0.08 10.74
N ARG A 108 -10.37 -1.05 10.09
CA ARG A 108 -9.11 -1.64 10.55
C ARG A 108 -7.93 -0.92 9.95
N LYS A 109 -6.82 -0.99 10.68
CA LYS A 109 -5.51 -0.55 10.26
C LYS A 109 -4.58 -1.76 10.32
N ASP A 110 -4.23 -2.30 9.16
CA ASP A 110 -3.39 -3.49 9.06
C ASP A 110 -1.96 -3.05 8.69
N ALA A 111 -1.01 -3.25 9.62
CA ALA A 111 0.39 -2.84 9.47
C ALA A 111 1.27 -4.04 9.10
N TYR A 112 1.70 -4.08 7.84
CA TYR A 112 2.55 -5.14 7.28
C TYR A 112 4.02 -4.80 7.47
N GLY A 113 4.80 -5.72 8.03
CA GLY A 113 6.21 -5.47 8.38
C GLY A 113 6.41 -4.76 9.71
N SER A 114 5.33 -4.55 10.49
CA SER A 114 5.43 -3.96 11.82
C SER A 114 6.27 -4.85 12.76
N GLY A 115 7.14 -4.23 13.56
CA GLY A 115 8.04 -4.95 14.47
C GLY A 115 9.30 -5.56 13.82
N GLU A 116 9.47 -5.46 12.49
CA GLU A 116 10.66 -5.94 11.78
C GLU A 116 11.85 -4.95 11.85
N GLY A 117 11.71 -3.85 12.61
CA GLY A 117 12.77 -2.85 12.80
C GLY A 117 12.98 -1.90 11.62
N PHE A 118 12.00 -1.77 10.73
CA PHE A 118 12.02 -0.80 9.63
C PHE A 118 11.99 0.63 10.15
N ALA A 119 12.68 1.54 9.44
CA ALA A 119 12.77 2.95 9.83
C ALA A 119 11.63 3.78 9.22
N GLN A 120 10.97 3.28 8.17
CA GLN A 120 9.98 4.01 7.41
C GLN A 120 8.65 3.26 7.35
N THR A 121 7.57 4.01 7.18
CA THR A 121 6.22 3.53 6.91
C THR A 121 5.61 4.24 5.71
N ALA A 122 4.75 3.53 4.99
CA ALA A 122 3.97 4.02 3.85
C ALA A 122 2.50 3.65 4.05
N MET A 123 1.58 4.40 3.46
CA MET A 123 0.15 4.22 3.71
C MET A 123 -0.64 4.01 2.42
N ILE A 124 -1.55 3.05 2.44
CA ILE A 124 -2.53 2.80 1.37
C ILE A 124 -3.92 2.69 1.99
N ILE A 125 -4.95 2.89 1.19
CA ILE A 125 -6.35 2.81 1.63
C ILE A 125 -7.10 1.78 0.78
N TYR A 126 -7.97 1.01 1.42
CA TYR A 126 -8.72 -0.09 0.83
C TYR A 126 -10.22 0.07 1.13
N ASP A 127 -11.04 0.03 0.08
CA ASP A 127 -12.49 0.22 0.17
C ASP A 127 -13.31 -1.09 0.11
N GLY A 128 -12.66 -2.24 0.24
CA GLY A 128 -13.26 -3.57 0.06
C GLY A 128 -13.16 -4.13 -1.35
N LEU A 129 -12.73 -3.32 -2.32
CA LEU A 129 -12.54 -3.74 -3.71
C LEU A 129 -11.24 -3.19 -4.32
N HIS A 130 -10.88 -1.96 -3.96
CA HIS A 130 -9.84 -1.18 -4.62
C HIS A 130 -8.85 -0.60 -3.61
N TYR A 131 -7.58 -0.55 -4.01
CA TYR A 131 -6.52 0.13 -3.27
C TYR A 131 -6.15 1.44 -3.94
N ASP A 132 -6.06 2.50 -3.14
CA ASP A 132 -5.49 3.78 -3.53
C ASP A 132 -4.25 4.10 -2.68
N ALA A 133 -3.38 4.98 -3.18
CA ALA A 133 -2.24 5.49 -2.41
C ALA A 133 -2.68 6.60 -1.45
N LEU A 134 -2.10 6.64 -0.26
CA LEU A 134 -2.21 7.80 0.63
C LEU A 134 -0.91 8.60 0.60
N ALA A 135 -1.05 9.92 0.61
CA ALA A 135 0.05 10.86 0.61
C ALA A 135 -0.25 12.02 1.55
N LEU A 136 0.80 12.67 2.05
CA LEU A 136 0.71 13.94 2.74
C LEU A 136 1.02 15.06 1.74
N SER A 137 -0.01 15.86 1.43
CA SER A 137 0.10 17.09 0.66
C SER A 137 0.48 18.24 1.58
N ALA A 138 1.39 19.12 1.15
CA ALA A 138 1.87 20.24 1.96
C ALA A 138 0.75 21.21 2.38
N PHE A 139 -0.29 21.35 1.55
CA PHE A 139 -1.51 22.12 1.80
C PHE A 139 -2.61 21.64 0.84
N PRO A 140 -3.89 22.00 1.08
CA PRO A 140 -4.98 21.65 0.18
C PRO A 140 -4.74 22.16 -1.24
N GLY A 141 -4.72 21.23 -2.21
CA GLY A 141 -4.49 21.55 -3.63
C GLY A 141 -3.02 21.76 -4.02
N ALA A 142 -2.05 21.40 -3.16
CA ALA A 142 -0.65 21.38 -3.57
C ALA A 142 -0.42 20.36 -4.72
N PRO A 143 0.59 20.59 -5.58
CA PRO A 143 0.92 19.66 -6.66
C PRO A 143 1.27 18.26 -6.14
N GLU A 144 0.90 17.20 -6.86
CA GLU A 144 1.18 15.81 -6.40
C GLU A 144 2.68 15.49 -6.42
N GLU A 145 3.49 16.24 -7.15
CA GLU A 145 4.93 16.05 -7.26
C GLU A 145 5.67 16.37 -5.95
N VAL A 146 5.03 17.10 -5.04
CA VAL A 146 5.57 17.43 -3.71
C VAL A 146 4.91 16.59 -2.60
N ASP A 147 4.12 15.58 -2.96
CA ASP A 147 3.55 14.63 -2.01
C ASP A 147 4.66 13.92 -1.21
N VAL A 148 4.44 13.77 0.09
CA VAL A 148 5.23 12.87 0.93
C VAL A 148 4.47 11.57 1.10
N THR A 149 5.08 10.44 0.72
CA THR A 149 4.46 9.10 0.81
C THR A 149 5.24 8.13 1.69
N LEU A 150 6.46 8.49 2.09
CA LEU A 150 7.31 7.74 3.00
C LEU A 150 7.56 8.58 4.24
N PHE A 151 7.33 8.00 5.41
CA PHE A 151 7.41 8.69 6.69
C PHE A 151 8.39 7.95 7.59
N GLU A 152 9.25 8.67 8.31
CA GLU A 152 10.04 8.06 9.38
C GLU A 152 9.10 7.65 10.52
N ILE A 153 9.24 6.40 10.99
CA ILE A 153 8.42 5.89 12.08
C ILE A 153 8.71 6.68 13.37
N GLY A 154 7.66 7.16 14.03
CA GLY A 154 7.74 8.03 15.20
C GLY A 154 8.02 9.49 14.90
N SER A 155 8.07 9.88 13.63
CA SER A 155 8.06 11.30 13.25
C SER A 155 6.68 11.91 13.44
N ARG A 156 6.64 13.22 13.72
CA ARG A 156 5.38 13.97 13.83
C ARG A 156 4.49 13.81 12.59
N GLN A 157 5.08 13.74 11.39
CA GLN A 157 4.31 13.56 10.16
C GLN A 157 3.67 12.17 10.08
N ALA A 158 4.41 11.11 10.47
CA ALA A 158 3.85 9.77 10.56
C ALA A 158 2.69 9.72 11.58
N ASP A 159 2.88 10.30 12.76
CA ASP A 159 1.86 10.30 13.82
C ASP A 159 0.58 11.00 13.37
N LEU A 160 0.72 12.19 12.76
CA LEU A 160 -0.42 12.95 12.22
C LEU A 160 -1.16 12.18 11.12
N ALA A 161 -0.44 11.57 10.18
CA ALA A 161 -1.02 10.81 9.08
C ALA A 161 -1.67 9.49 9.54
N LEU A 162 -1.11 8.84 10.57
CA LEU A 162 -1.63 7.60 11.14
C LEU A 162 -2.75 7.83 12.17
N GLY A 163 -3.00 9.07 12.55
CA GLY A 163 -3.96 9.45 13.59
C GLY A 163 -3.54 8.96 14.99
N ALA A 164 -2.24 8.98 15.28
CA ALA A 164 -1.64 8.56 16.55
C ALA A 164 -1.48 9.72 17.54
#